data_AF-A0A1Y5HMK6-F1
#
_entry.id   AF-A0A1Y5HMK6-F1
#
_cell.length_a   1.000
_cell.length_b   1.000
_cell.length_c   1.000
_cell.angle_alpha   90.00
_cell.angle_beta   90.00
_cell.angle_gamma   90.00
#
_symmetry.space_group_name_H-M   'P 1'
#
loop_
_entity.id
_entity.type
_entity.pdbx_description
1 polymer ?
#
loop_
_entity_poly.entity_id
_entity_poly.type
_entity_poly.pdbx_seq_one_letter_code
_entity_poly.pdbx_strand_id
1 'polypeptide(L)'
;MMNTKIYKAVHGLAEKLMEAASNEDVEQFNLLYAELKAICVDNENTDKDHPVQWETLADFTEELEDAVAGYEKALEKSIAINSKDHMSSIAFSMATLQIELGQTDAAIKNLQNAKISANKIEDKGFKIEIDKLLAKMLAD
;
A
#
# COMPACT_ATOMS: atom_id res chain seq x y z
N MET A 1 -16.09 -7.26 4.26
CA MET A 1 -16.61 -5.88 4.33
C MET A 1 -15.86 -5.19 5.46
N MET A 2 -15.37 -3.98 5.23
CA MET A 2 -14.47 -3.32 6.18
C MET A 2 -15.15 -2.91 7.47
N ASN A 3 -14.47 -3.10 8.60
CA ASN A 3 -14.95 -2.62 9.89
C ASN A 3 -14.86 -1.09 9.96
N THR A 4 -16.00 -0.42 10.14
CA THR A 4 -16.08 1.04 10.09
C THR A 4 -15.38 1.76 11.23
N LYS A 5 -15.16 1.11 12.39
CA LYS A 5 -14.39 1.69 13.50
C LYS A 5 -12.90 1.65 13.20
N ILE A 6 -12.41 0.50 12.72
CA ILE A 6 -11.01 0.32 12.33
C ILE A 6 -10.67 1.26 11.18
N TYR A 7 -11.55 1.40 10.18
CA TYR A 7 -11.33 2.35 9.10
C TYR A 7 -11.07 3.78 9.62
N LYS A 8 -11.94 4.26 10.53
CA LYS A 8 -11.80 5.60 11.10
C LYS A 8 -10.52 5.74 11.91
N ALA A 9 -10.12 4.70 12.63
CA ALA A 9 -8.87 4.70 13.39
C ALA A 9 -7.66 4.78 12.46
N VAL A 10 -7.58 3.92 11.44
CA VAL A 10 -6.49 3.92 10.43
C VAL A 10 -6.43 5.26 9.70
N HIS A 11 -7.57 5.77 9.22
CA HIS A 11 -7.60 7.04 8.50
C HIS A 11 -7.21 8.23 9.40
N GLY A 12 -7.72 8.28 10.63
CA GLY A 12 -7.36 9.33 11.59
C GLY A 12 -5.89 9.25 12.04
N LEU A 13 -5.30 8.06 12.08
CA LEU A 13 -3.86 7.89 12.31
C LEU A 13 -3.05 8.38 11.11
N ALA A 14 -3.48 8.07 9.88
CA ALA A 14 -2.84 8.57 8.67
C ALA A 14 -2.79 10.10 8.62
N GLU A 15 -3.90 10.77 8.93
CA GLU A 15 -3.95 12.24 9.01
C GLU A 15 -2.93 12.80 10.02
N LYS A 16 -2.87 12.21 11.22
CA LYS A 16 -1.92 12.63 12.26
C LYS A 16 -0.47 12.31 11.91
N LEU A 17 -0.22 11.20 11.24
CA LEU A 17 1.12 10.83 10.76
C LEU A 17 1.63 11.84 9.73
N MET A 18 0.77 12.26 8.79
CA MET A 18 1.10 13.34 7.86
C MET A 18 1.36 14.67 8.59
N GLU A 19 0.56 15.01 9.60
CA GLU A 19 0.78 16.22 10.40
C GLU A 19 2.12 16.18 11.16
N ALA A 20 2.43 15.07 11.82
CA ALA A 20 3.69 14.87 12.54
C ALA A 20 4.88 14.95 11.58
N ALA A 21 4.81 14.29 10.42
CA ALA A 21 5.85 14.36 9.39
C ALA A 21 6.04 15.79 8.86
N SER A 22 4.96 16.52 8.60
CA SER A 22 5.02 17.92 8.15
C SER A 22 5.61 18.88 9.18
N ASN A 23 5.50 18.55 10.47
CA ASN A 23 6.06 19.33 11.57
C ASN A 23 7.46 18.85 11.98
N GLU A 24 8.04 17.87 11.27
CA GLU A 24 9.30 17.19 11.63
C GLU A 24 9.28 16.61 13.06
N ASP A 25 8.08 16.26 13.56
CA ASP A 25 7.87 15.70 14.91
C ASP A 25 8.06 14.18 14.89
N VAL A 26 9.33 13.77 14.89
CA VAL A 26 9.76 12.36 14.84
C VAL A 26 9.24 11.55 16.03
N GLU A 27 9.15 12.15 17.23
CA GLU A 27 8.65 11.46 18.42
C GLU A 27 7.16 11.13 18.26
N GLN A 28 6.35 12.12 17.88
CA GLN A 28 4.93 11.93 17.64
C GLN A 28 4.66 10.98 16.48
N PHE A 29 5.45 11.07 15.40
CA PHE A 29 5.36 10.16 14.27
C PHE A 29 5.58 8.70 14.69
N ASN A 30 6.66 8.43 15.44
CA ASN A 30 6.98 7.08 15.91
C ASN A 30 5.90 6.50 16.82
N LEU A 31 5.30 7.33 17.70
CA LEU A 31 4.19 6.92 18.56
C LEU A 31 2.94 6.54 17.74
N LEU A 32 2.57 7.36 16.76
CA LEU A 32 1.41 7.11 15.89
C LEU A 32 1.63 5.90 14.98
N TYR A 33 2.85 5.75 14.46
CA TYR A 33 3.23 4.61 13.62
C TYR A 33 3.16 3.31 14.44
N ALA A 34 3.65 3.32 15.67
CA ALA A 34 3.51 2.17 16.57
C ALA A 34 2.04 1.82 16.87
N GLU A 35 1.17 2.82 17.05
CA GLU A 35 -0.27 2.61 17.23
C GLU A 35 -0.91 1.99 15.97
N LEU A 36 -0.60 2.52 14.78
CA LEU A 36 -1.07 1.96 13.51
C LEU A 36 -0.59 0.51 13.32
N LYS A 37 0.68 0.24 13.64
CA LYS A 37 1.25 -1.11 13.57
C LYS A 37 0.55 -2.07 14.53
N ALA A 38 0.24 -1.63 15.75
CA ALA A 38 -0.51 -2.43 16.72
C ALA A 38 -1.91 -2.79 16.18
N ILE A 39 -2.63 -1.84 15.57
CA ILE A 39 -3.92 -2.12 14.92
C ILE A 39 -3.78 -3.20 13.83
N CYS A 40 -2.72 -3.14 13.01
CA CYS A 40 -2.50 -4.13 11.97
C CYS A 40 -2.26 -5.53 12.54
N VAL A 41 -1.35 -5.64 13.51
CA VAL A 41 -0.96 -6.93 14.12
C VAL A 41 -2.09 -7.52 14.96
N ASP A 42 -2.79 -6.71 15.74
CA ASP A 42 -3.89 -7.17 16.62
C ASP A 42 -5.09 -7.72 15.81
N ASN A 43 -5.27 -7.25 14.58
CA ASN A 43 -6.32 -7.72 13.69
C ASN A 43 -5.83 -8.74 12.66
N GLU A 44 -4.54 -9.07 12.62
CA GLU A 44 -3.97 -9.99 11.63
C GLU A 44 -4.65 -11.36 11.72
N ASN A 45 -5.07 -11.91 10.57
CA ASN A 45 -5.80 -13.17 10.45
C ASN A 45 -7.17 -13.23 11.16
N THR A 46 -7.71 -12.09 11.57
CA THR A 46 -9.08 -12.00 12.09
C THR A 46 -10.06 -11.63 10.96
N ASP A 47 -11.37 -11.65 11.25
CA ASP A 47 -12.41 -11.16 10.34
C ASP A 47 -12.34 -9.64 10.07
N LYS A 48 -11.50 -8.94 10.83
CA LYS A 48 -11.25 -7.50 10.71
C LYS A 48 -9.98 -7.18 9.93
N ASP A 49 -9.17 -8.19 9.58
CA ASP A 49 -7.96 -8.01 8.80
C ASP A 49 -8.31 -7.47 7.40
N HIS A 50 -7.95 -6.22 7.14
CA HIS A 50 -8.31 -5.54 5.91
C HIS A 50 -7.08 -4.93 5.23
N PRO A 51 -7.01 -4.97 3.88
CA PRO A 51 -5.91 -4.40 3.10
C PRO A 51 -5.47 -3.00 3.54
N VAL A 52 -6.44 -2.10 3.73
CA VAL A 52 -6.18 -0.71 4.10
C VAL A 52 -5.27 -0.55 5.32
N GLN A 53 -5.33 -1.46 6.30
CA GLN A 53 -4.49 -1.36 7.50
C GLN A 53 -3.01 -1.48 7.12
N TRP A 54 -2.70 -2.52 6.34
CA TRP A 54 -1.36 -2.85 5.90
C TRP A 54 -0.86 -1.91 4.79
N GLU A 55 -1.74 -1.50 3.88
CA GLU A 55 -1.45 -0.49 2.84
C GLU A 55 -1.04 0.82 3.51
N THR A 56 -1.86 1.33 4.45
CA THR A 56 -1.53 2.56 5.18
C THR A 56 -0.28 2.40 6.04
N LEU A 57 -0.06 1.26 6.69
CA LEU A 57 1.18 1.05 7.44
C LEU A 57 2.41 1.11 6.52
N ALA A 58 2.32 0.51 5.33
CA ALA A 58 3.39 0.54 4.34
C ALA A 58 3.62 1.96 3.79
N ASP A 59 2.57 2.74 3.54
CA ASP A 59 2.66 4.14 3.08
C ASP A 59 3.52 5.02 4.01
N PHE A 60 3.51 4.74 5.31
CA PHE A 60 4.27 5.49 6.33
C PHE A 60 5.56 4.79 6.78
N THR A 61 5.95 3.69 6.13
CA THR A 61 7.20 2.99 6.48
C THR A 61 8.37 3.57 5.68
N GLU A 62 9.39 4.07 6.37
CA GLU A 62 10.56 4.69 5.74
C GLU A 62 11.52 3.68 5.09
N GLU A 63 11.74 2.53 5.73
CA GLU A 63 12.59 1.47 5.21
C GLU A 63 11.88 0.76 4.05
N LEU A 64 12.43 0.90 2.85
CA LEU A 64 11.78 0.48 1.60
C LEU A 64 11.45 -1.03 1.58
N GLU A 65 12.35 -1.86 2.07
CA GLU A 65 12.14 -3.31 2.17
C GLU A 65 11.00 -3.67 3.13
N ASP A 66 10.91 -2.97 4.27
CA ASP A 66 9.83 -3.17 5.24
C ASP A 66 8.49 -2.66 4.68
N ALA A 67 8.51 -1.55 3.93
CA ALA A 67 7.33 -1.04 3.23
C ALA A 67 6.83 -2.04 2.18
N VAL A 68 7.74 -2.63 1.38
CA VAL A 68 7.40 -3.70 0.42
C VAL A 68 6.77 -4.89 1.15
N ALA A 69 7.33 -5.34 2.28
CA ALA A 69 6.74 -6.43 3.06
C ALA A 69 5.33 -6.08 3.62
N GLY A 70 5.12 -4.83 4.03
CA GLY A 70 3.80 -4.33 4.43
C GLY A 70 2.79 -4.36 3.28
N TYR A 71 3.18 -3.91 2.09
CA TYR A 71 2.35 -4.00 0.91
C TYR A 71 2.07 -5.44 0.46
N GLU A 72 3.02 -6.37 0.60
CA GLU A 72 2.77 -7.80 0.32
C GLU A 72 1.64 -8.35 1.18
N LYS A 73 1.63 -8.02 2.48
CA LYS A 73 0.52 -8.36 3.37
C LYS A 73 -0.79 -7.72 2.90
N ALA A 74 -0.77 -6.43 2.57
CA ALA A 74 -1.94 -5.72 2.06
C ALA A 74 -2.50 -6.37 0.78
N LEU A 75 -1.63 -6.79 -0.13
CA LEU A 75 -1.98 -7.44 -1.39
C LEU A 75 -2.60 -8.82 -1.15
N GLU A 76 -2.05 -9.61 -0.23
CA GLU A 76 -2.63 -10.91 0.17
C GLU A 76 -4.09 -10.74 0.61
N LYS A 77 -4.35 -9.76 1.50
CA LYS A 77 -5.71 -9.50 1.97
C LYS A 77 -6.60 -8.96 0.85
N SER A 78 -6.04 -8.21 -0.10
CA SER A 78 -6.78 -7.63 -1.23
C SER A 78 -7.24 -8.71 -2.20
N ILE A 79 -6.39 -9.70 -2.45
CA ILE A 79 -6.70 -10.89 -3.23
C ILE A 79 -7.80 -11.70 -2.53
N ALA A 80 -7.69 -11.91 -1.21
CA ALA A 80 -8.66 -12.68 -0.45
C ALA A 80 -10.09 -12.09 -0.52
N ILE A 81 -10.21 -10.76 -0.56
CA ILE A 81 -11.51 -10.08 -0.72
C ILE A 81 -11.84 -9.70 -2.17
N ASN A 82 -10.97 -10.05 -3.12
CA ASN A 82 -11.06 -9.72 -4.54
C ASN A 82 -11.29 -8.22 -4.82
N SER A 83 -10.64 -7.34 -4.06
CA SER A 83 -10.75 -5.88 -4.25
C SER A 83 -9.81 -5.42 -5.36
N LYS A 84 -10.36 -5.11 -6.55
CA LYS A 84 -9.55 -4.73 -7.72
C LYS A 84 -8.86 -3.39 -7.53
N ASP A 85 -9.52 -2.44 -6.86
CA ASP A 85 -8.93 -1.14 -6.54
C ASP A 85 -7.67 -1.30 -5.69
N HIS A 86 -7.76 -1.97 -4.52
CA HIS A 86 -6.60 -2.22 -3.66
C HIS A 86 -5.55 -3.08 -4.37
N MET A 87 -5.93 -4.16 -5.06
CA MET A 87 -4.98 -5.00 -5.80
C MET A 87 -4.17 -4.18 -6.81
N SER A 88 -4.80 -3.24 -7.53
CA SER A 88 -4.08 -2.40 -8.48
C SER A 88 -3.22 -1.33 -7.83
N SER A 89 -3.75 -0.65 -6.80
CA SER A 89 -3.05 0.41 -6.05
C SER A 89 -1.80 -0.13 -5.38
N ILE A 90 -1.95 -1.18 -4.58
CA ILE A 90 -0.87 -1.80 -3.81
C ILE A 90 0.21 -2.34 -4.74
N ALA A 91 -0.17 -3.05 -5.81
CA ALA A 91 0.81 -3.58 -6.75
C ALA A 91 1.58 -2.45 -7.46
N PHE A 92 0.95 -1.31 -7.74
CA PHE A 92 1.63 -0.16 -8.30
C PHE A 92 2.61 0.47 -7.29
N SER A 93 2.20 0.70 -6.05
CA SER A 93 3.08 1.23 -4.98
C SER A 93 4.26 0.31 -4.69
N MET A 94 4.05 -1.00 -4.67
CA MET A 94 5.14 -1.96 -4.56
C MET A 94 6.13 -1.83 -5.71
N ALA A 95 5.63 -1.71 -6.94
CA ALA A 95 6.50 -1.59 -8.10
C ALA A 95 7.35 -0.31 -8.06
N THR A 96 6.79 0.82 -7.62
CA THR A 96 7.55 2.07 -7.50
C THR A 96 8.70 1.94 -6.51
N LEU A 97 8.46 1.33 -5.33
CA LEU A 97 9.53 1.08 -4.35
C LEU A 97 10.57 0.07 -4.88
N GLN A 98 10.12 -0.97 -5.58
CA GLN A 98 11.01 -1.96 -6.15
C GLN A 98 11.92 -1.39 -7.24
N ILE A 99 11.46 -0.37 -7.98
CA ILE A 99 12.32 0.36 -8.93
C ILE A 99 13.43 1.09 -8.18
N GLU A 100 13.11 1.77 -7.08
CA GLU A 100 14.09 2.47 -6.25
C GLU A 100 15.12 1.51 -5.63
N LEU A 101 14.67 0.31 -5.26
CA LEU A 101 15.52 -0.78 -4.76
C LEU A 101 16.32 -1.51 -5.86
N GLY A 102 16.16 -1.16 -7.14
CA GLY A 102 16.80 -1.84 -8.26
C GLY A 102 16.27 -3.26 -8.53
N GLN A 103 15.10 -3.60 -8.00
CA GLN A 103 14.44 -4.90 -8.15
C GLN A 103 13.56 -4.94 -9.42
N THR A 104 14.17 -4.71 -10.58
CA THR A 104 13.46 -4.49 -11.86
C THR A 104 12.48 -5.60 -12.23
N ASP A 105 12.86 -6.87 -12.09
CA ASP A 105 11.98 -8.00 -12.44
C ASP A 105 10.72 -8.04 -11.55
N ALA A 106 10.89 -7.75 -10.26
CA ALA A 106 9.78 -7.68 -9.31
C ALA A 106 8.85 -6.51 -9.64
N ALA A 107 9.43 -5.34 -9.94
CA ALA A 107 8.67 -4.15 -10.33
C ALA A 107 7.84 -4.39 -11.59
N ILE A 108 8.43 -4.98 -12.65
CA ILE A 108 7.73 -5.30 -13.89
C ILE A 108 6.56 -6.24 -13.63
N LYS A 109 6.79 -7.30 -12.84
CA LYS A 109 5.73 -8.26 -12.48
C LYS A 109 4.58 -7.57 -11.74
N ASN A 110 4.90 -6.69 -10.80
CA ASN A 110 3.90 -5.95 -10.05
C ASN A 110 3.13 -4.95 -10.92
N LEU A 111 3.78 -4.26 -11.86
CA LEU A 111 3.09 -3.40 -12.84
C LEU A 111 2.15 -4.18 -13.77
N GLN A 112 2.55 -5.39 -14.19
CA GLN A 112 1.67 -6.27 -14.96
C GLN A 112 0.44 -6.70 -14.14
N ASN A 113 0.63 -7.06 -12.87
CA ASN A 113 -0.47 -7.39 -11.96
C ASN A 113 -1.39 -6.20 -11.69
N ALA A 114 -0.80 -5.00 -11.51
CA ALA A 114 -1.52 -3.76 -11.35
C ALA A 114 -2.41 -3.48 -12.57
N LYS A 115 -1.85 -3.61 -13.78
CA LYS A 115 -2.57 -3.46 -15.05
C LYS A 115 -3.74 -4.44 -15.17
N ILE A 116 -3.52 -5.72 -14.86
CA ILE A 116 -4.56 -6.76 -14.91
C ILE A 116 -5.71 -6.41 -13.96
N SER A 117 -5.40 -5.97 -12.75
CA SER A 117 -6.39 -5.60 -11.74
C SER A 117 -7.13 -4.31 -12.13
N ALA A 118 -6.40 -3.29 -12.59
CA ALA A 118 -6.92 -2.00 -13.01
C ALA A 118 -7.82 -2.10 -14.26
N ASN A 119 -7.72 -3.15 -15.08
CA ASN A 119 -8.66 -3.34 -16.19
C ASN A 119 -10.13 -3.33 -15.75
N LYS A 120 -10.41 -3.67 -14.48
CA LYS A 120 -11.76 -3.73 -13.90
C LYS A 120 -12.22 -2.49 -13.14
N ILE A 121 -11.34 -1.50 -12.91
CA ILE A 121 -11.70 -0.24 -12.24
C ILE A 121 -12.07 0.83 -13.28
N GLU A 122 -12.71 1.92 -12.89
CA GLU A 122 -13.11 2.97 -13.85
C GLU A 122 -11.99 3.97 -14.16
N ASP A 123 -11.02 4.12 -13.25
CA ASP A 123 -9.97 5.15 -13.34
C ASP A 123 -9.09 4.97 -14.58
N LYS A 124 -9.33 5.80 -15.59
CA LYS A 124 -8.55 5.81 -16.83
C LYS A 124 -7.18 6.45 -16.64
N GLY A 125 -7.06 7.42 -15.73
CA GLY A 125 -5.81 8.12 -15.48
C GLY A 125 -4.79 7.16 -14.89
N PHE A 126 -5.21 6.41 -13.87
CA PHE A 126 -4.37 5.42 -13.22
C PHE A 126 -3.96 4.27 -14.17
N LYS A 127 -4.87 3.81 -15.04
CA LYS A 127 -4.51 2.82 -16.09
C LYS A 127 -3.41 3.32 -17.03
N ILE A 128 -3.51 4.58 -17.46
CA ILE A 128 -2.51 5.20 -18.33
C ILE A 128 -1.17 5.33 -17.60
N GLU A 129 -1.20 5.65 -16.31
CA GLU A 129 0.00 5.73 -15.47
C GLU A 129 0.72 4.37 -15.37
N ILE A 130 -0.02 3.31 -15.05
CA ILE A 130 0.52 1.93 -15.02
C ILE A 130 1.13 1.57 -16.38
N ASP A 131 0.42 1.83 -17.48
CA ASP A 131 0.90 1.51 -18.83
C ASP A 131 2.18 2.26 -19.20
N LYS A 132 2.28 3.55 -18.85
CA LYS A 132 3.47 4.36 -19.09
C LYS A 132 4.67 3.85 -18.30
N LEU A 133 4.48 3.57 -17.01
CA LEU A 133 5.57 3.11 -16.17
C LEU A 133 6.03 1.71 -16.59
N LEU A 134 5.10 0.80 -16.90
CA LEU A 134 5.43 -0.53 -17.41
C LEU A 134 6.18 -0.47 -18.75
N ALA A 135 5.75 0.39 -19.68
CA ALA A 135 6.45 0.56 -20.95
C ALA A 135 7.87 1.10 -20.77
N LYS A 136 8.07 2.03 -19.84
CA LYS A 136 9.41 2.55 -19.48
C LYS A 136 10.31 1.42 -18.96
N MET A 137 9.82 0.60 -18.03
CA MET A 137 10.60 -0.49 -17.44
C MET A 137 10.94 -1.63 -18.40
N LEU A 138 10.18 -1.79 -19.49
CA LEU A 138 10.44 -2.80 -20.53
C LEU A 138 11.36 -2.30 -21.65
N ALA A 139 11.64 -1.00 -21.69
CA ALA A 139 12.48 -0.39 -22.72
C ALA A 139 13.96 -0.23 -22.29
N ASP A 140 14.24 -0.40 -21.00
CA ASP A 140 15.58 -0.46 -20.41
C ASP A 140 16.17 -1.89 -20.51
#